data_AF-A0A7I4YCD2-F1
#
_entry.id   AF-A0A7I4YCD2-F1
#
_cell.length_a   1.000
_cell.length_b   1.000
_cell.length_c   1.000
_cell.angle_alpha   90.00
_cell.angle_beta   90.00
_cell.angle_gamma   90.00
#
_symmetry.space_group_name_H-M   'P 1'
#
loop_
_entity.id
_entity.type
_entity.pdbx_description
1 polymer ?
#
loop_
_entity_poly.entity_id
_entity_poly.type
_entity_poly.pdbx_seq_one_letter_code
_entity_poly.pdbx_strand_id
1 'polypeptide(L)'
;MEQQEEILQHRLKQQKNTSDPFLCALEKMELRMSGANPAAAKHSIFNSLCRRIDRFNFDAENGKTFDIWYKRIEDVFDNDCTELSEQEKTRLLVSCLNEDCH
;
A
#
# COMPACT_ATOMS: atom_id res chain seq x y z
N MET A 1 -33.44 50.33 6.26
CA MET A 1 -33.40 48.87 6.54
C MET A 1 -32.80 48.11 5.37
N GLU A 2 -33.26 48.36 4.14
CA GLU A 2 -32.74 47.74 2.89
C GLU A 2 -31.21 47.77 2.75
N GLN A 3 -30.58 48.92 2.99
CA GLN A 3 -29.13 49.05 2.86
C GLN A 3 -28.35 48.18 3.87
N GLN A 4 -28.91 47.91 5.05
CA GLN A 4 -28.27 47.04 6.04
C GLN A 4 -28.34 45.56 5.63
N GLU A 5 -29.41 45.18 4.92
CA GLU A 5 -29.62 43.83 4.40
C GLU A 5 -28.68 43.51 3.23
N GLU A 6 -28.47 44.47 2.31
CA GLU A 6 -27.52 44.31 1.20
C GLU A 6 -26.08 44.10 1.69
N ILE A 7 -25.66 44.80 2.75
CA ILE A 7 -24.32 44.66 3.33
C ILE A 7 -24.13 43.26 3.93
N LEU A 8 -25.16 42.71 4.57
CA LEU A 8 -25.14 41.36 5.12
C LEU A 8 -25.07 40.31 4.01
N GLN A 9 -25.87 40.48 2.95
CA GLN A 9 -25.85 39.61 1.77
C GLN A 9 -24.50 39.62 1.06
N HIS A 10 -23.92 40.81 0.86
CA HIS A 10 -22.59 40.97 0.28
C HIS A 10 -21.53 40.25 1.12
N ARG A 11 -21.59 40.37 2.45
CA ARG A 11 -20.62 39.73 3.36
C ARG A 11 -20.74 38.20 3.34
N LEU A 12 -21.94 37.65 3.31
CA LEU A 12 -22.18 36.21 3.20
C LEU A 12 -21.69 35.65 1.86
N LYS A 13 -21.97 36.36 0.76
CA LYS A 13 -21.53 35.98 -0.57
C LYS A 13 -20.01 36.03 -0.71
N GLN A 14 -19.37 37.04 -0.11
CA GLN A 14 -17.92 37.13 -0.05
C GLN A 14 -17.32 35.96 0.73
N GLN A 15 -17.88 35.59 1.89
CA GLN A 15 -17.41 34.46 2.68
C GLN A 15 -17.57 33.12 1.94
N LYS A 16 -18.68 32.92 1.23
CA LYS A 16 -18.92 31.69 0.43
C LYS A 16 -17.93 31.58 -0.73
N ASN A 17 -17.73 32.68 -1.45
CA ASN A 17 -16.79 32.72 -2.57
C ASN A 17 -15.33 32.52 -2.12
N THR A 18 -14.97 32.86 -0.88
CA THR A 18 -13.61 32.60 -0.35
C THR A 18 -13.44 31.16 0.13
N SER A 19 -14.52 30.49 0.58
CA SER A 19 -14.47 29.09 1.00
C SER A 19 -14.47 28.08 -0.16
N ASP A 20 -15.17 28.38 -1.27
CA ASP A 20 -15.31 27.43 -2.39
C ASP A 20 -13.98 26.97 -3.02
N PRO A 21 -12.98 27.85 -3.28
CA PRO A 21 -11.69 27.44 -3.82
C PRO A 21 -10.90 26.56 -2.86
N PHE A 22 -11.03 26.82 -1.55
CA PHE A 22 -10.37 26.05 -0.52
C PHE A 22 -10.99 24.65 -0.40
N LEU A 23 -12.33 24.55 -0.40
CA LEU A 23 -13.03 23.27 -0.40
C LEU A 23 -12.68 22.44 -1.65
N CYS A 24 -12.65 23.07 -2.83
CA CYS A 24 -12.24 22.41 -4.06
C CYS A 24 -10.76 21.94 -4.02
N ALA A 25 -9.88 22.71 -3.39
CA ALA A 25 -8.48 22.33 -3.21
C ALA A 25 -8.31 21.15 -2.24
N LEU A 26 -9.08 21.12 -1.15
CA LEU A 26 -9.09 20.00 -0.20
C LEU A 26 -9.60 18.72 -0.87
N GLU A 27 -10.73 18.78 -1.60
CA GLU A 27 -11.27 17.64 -2.34
C GLU A 27 -10.27 17.10 -3.37
N LYS A 28 -9.60 18.01 -4.10
CA LYS A 28 -8.54 17.64 -5.04
C LYS A 28 -7.29 17.07 -4.38
N MET A 29 -7.00 17.41 -3.12
CA MET A 29 -5.89 16.84 -2.36
C MET A 29 -6.27 15.46 -1.82
N GLU A 30 -7.49 15.30 -1.33
CA GLU A 30 -8.04 14.02 -0.86
C GLU A 30 -8.10 12.98 -1.99
N LEU A 31 -8.55 13.37 -3.19
CA LEU A 31 -8.51 12.51 -4.38
C LEU A 31 -7.08 12.08 -4.77
N ARG A 32 -6.06 12.93 -4.55
CA ARG A 32 -4.66 12.59 -4.83
C ARG A 32 -4.05 11.67 -3.78
N MET A 33 -4.42 11.83 -2.51
CA MET A 33 -3.95 10.99 -1.40
C MET A 33 -4.66 9.64 -1.38
N SER A 34 -5.94 9.59 -1.75
CA SER A 34 -6.73 8.37 -1.91
C SER A 34 -6.45 7.65 -3.24
N GLY A 35 -5.70 8.29 -4.14
CA GLY A 35 -5.18 7.73 -5.39
C GLY A 35 -4.01 6.74 -5.20
N ALA A 36 -3.61 6.44 -3.96
CA ALA A 36 -2.81 5.27 -3.67
C ALA A 36 -3.69 4.04 -3.91
N ASN A 37 -3.70 3.51 -5.14
CA ASN A 37 -4.37 2.26 -5.44
C ASN A 37 -3.90 1.20 -4.43
N PRO A 38 -4.76 0.73 -3.51
CA PRO A 38 -4.35 -0.21 -2.48
C PRO A 38 -3.81 -1.51 -3.10
N ALA A 39 -4.25 -1.87 -4.31
CA ALA A 39 -3.67 -2.98 -5.05
C ALA A 39 -2.21 -2.72 -5.47
N ALA A 40 -1.85 -1.50 -5.89
CA ALA A 40 -0.46 -1.16 -6.25
C ALA A 40 0.48 -1.15 -5.03
N ALA A 41 0.00 -0.67 -3.88
CA ALA A 41 0.74 -0.75 -2.62
C ALA A 41 0.95 -2.21 -2.18
N LYS A 42 -0.08 -3.05 -2.25
CA LYS A 42 0.00 -4.50 -1.98
C LYS A 42 0.96 -5.22 -2.93
N HIS A 43 0.93 -4.89 -4.23
CA HIS A 43 1.89 -5.42 -5.20
C HIS A 43 3.34 -4.99 -4.92
N SER A 44 3.55 -3.77 -4.42
CA SER A 44 4.87 -3.28 -4.01
C SER A 44 5.40 -4.05 -2.80
N ILE A 45 4.55 -4.29 -1.78
CA ILE A 45 4.88 -5.10 -0.61
C ILE A 45 5.23 -6.53 -1.02
N PHE A 46 4.41 -7.16 -1.87
CA PHE A 46 4.66 -8.51 -2.38
C PHE A 46 6.02 -8.62 -3.10
N ASN A 47 6.34 -7.68 -3.99
CA ASN A 47 7.64 -7.66 -4.68
C ASN A 47 8.82 -7.42 -3.73
N SER A 48 8.64 -6.59 -2.71
CA SER A 48 9.65 -6.37 -1.67
C SER A 48 9.91 -7.64 -0.86
N LEU A 49 8.85 -8.35 -0.47
CA LEU A 49 8.93 -9.62 0.27
C LEU A 49 9.57 -10.73 -0.56
N CYS A 50 9.21 -10.88 -1.83
CA CYS A 50 9.88 -11.80 -2.74
C CYS A 50 11.38 -11.53 -2.90
N ARG A 51 11.84 -10.28 -2.75
CA ARG A 51 13.27 -9.95 -2.78
C ARG A 51 13.97 -10.19 -1.44
N ARG A 52 13.24 -10.09 -0.33
CA ARG A 52 13.76 -10.38 1.03
C ARG A 52 13.89 -11.88 1.29
N ILE A 53 13.01 -12.67 0.69
CA ILE A 53 13.07 -14.13 0.78
C ILE A 53 14.06 -14.62 -0.28
N ASP A 54 15.20 -15.13 0.18
CA ASP A 54 16.16 -15.80 -0.69
C ASP A 54 15.46 -16.96 -1.44
N ARG A 55 15.80 -17.17 -2.71
CA ARG A 55 15.35 -18.38 -3.41
C ARG A 55 15.91 -19.61 -2.73
N PHE A 56 15.13 -20.68 -2.74
CA PHE A 56 15.64 -21.95 -2.25
C PHE A 56 16.80 -22.41 -3.13
N ASN A 57 17.96 -22.62 -2.51
CA ASN A 57 19.11 -23.22 -3.15
C ASN A 57 19.66 -24.29 -2.20
N PHE A 58 19.60 -25.54 -2.63
CA PHE A 58 20.08 -26.66 -1.83
C PHE A 58 21.61 -26.74 -1.90
N ASP A 59 22.25 -26.68 -0.73
CA ASP A 59 23.70 -26.72 -0.62
C ASP A 59 24.07 -27.47 0.66
N ALA A 60 24.35 -28.76 0.51
CA ALA A 60 24.66 -29.64 1.64
C ALA A 60 26.01 -29.29 2.29
N GLU A 61 26.97 -28.75 1.55
CA GLU A 61 28.30 -28.40 2.07
C GLU A 61 28.25 -27.13 2.93
N ASN A 62 27.42 -26.16 2.55
CA ASN A 62 27.22 -24.93 3.31
C ASN A 62 26.04 -24.99 4.29
N GLY A 63 25.44 -26.16 4.48
CA GLY A 63 24.32 -26.36 5.40
C GLY A 63 23.05 -25.60 5.00
N LYS A 64 22.86 -25.28 3.71
CA LYS A 64 21.60 -24.71 3.21
C LYS A 64 20.63 -25.84 2.93
N THR A 65 19.93 -26.26 3.97
CA THR A 65 18.87 -27.26 3.90
C THR A 65 17.51 -26.59 3.80
N PHE A 66 16.52 -27.38 3.38
CA PHE A 66 15.13 -26.92 3.30
C PHE A 66 14.63 -26.41 4.66
N ASP A 67 14.92 -27.08 5.76
CA ASP A 67 14.48 -26.67 7.09
C ASP A 67 14.98 -25.28 7.49
N ILE A 68 16.24 -24.97 7.20
CA ILE A 68 16.85 -23.67 7.55
C ILE A 68 16.25 -22.55 6.69
N TRP A 69 16.03 -22.83 5.42
CA TRP A 69 15.39 -21.89 4.50
C TRP A 69 13.91 -21.66 4.86
N TYR A 70 13.17 -22.73 5.13
CA TYR A 70 11.76 -22.68 5.50
C TYR A 70 11.55 -21.91 6.80
N LYS A 71 12.42 -22.11 7.81
CA LYS A 71 12.34 -21.36 9.07
C LYS A 71 12.51 -19.84 8.90
N ARG A 72 13.35 -19.40 7.95
CA ARG A 72 13.46 -17.97 7.61
C ARG A 72 12.20 -17.45 6.93
N ILE A 73 11.55 -18.27 6.12
CA ILE A 73 10.29 -17.90 5.46
C ILE A 73 9.15 -17.83 6.46
N GLU A 74 9.07 -18.79 7.39
CA GLU A 74 8.10 -18.79 8.48
C GLU A 74 8.16 -17.48 9.28
N ASP A 75 9.37 -17.03 9.65
CA ASP A 75 9.56 -15.74 10.34
C ASP A 75 9.10 -14.54 9.49
N VAL A 76 9.32 -14.54 8.18
CA VAL A 76 8.81 -13.49 7.29
C VAL A 76 7.28 -13.55 7.18
N PHE A 77 6.69 -14.76 7.22
CA PHE A 77 5.24 -14.93 7.11
C PHE A 77 4.52 -14.45 8.37
N ASP A 78 5.09 -14.71 9.54
CA ASP A 78 4.53 -14.31 10.82
C ASP A 78 4.69 -12.81 11.08
N ASN A 79 5.81 -12.21 10.65
CA ASN A 79 6.08 -10.79 10.91
C ASN A 79 5.57 -9.85 9.80
N ASP A 80 5.82 -10.20 8.53
CA ASP A 80 5.59 -9.28 7.40
C ASP A 80 4.36 -9.65 6.54
N CYS A 81 3.89 -10.90 6.60
CA CYS A 81 2.75 -11.36 5.79
C CYS A 81 1.41 -11.39 6.58
N THR A 82 1.30 -10.69 7.71
CA THR A 82 0.06 -10.65 8.52
C THR A 82 -1.14 -10.08 7.77
N GLU A 83 -0.90 -9.18 6.81
CA GLU A 83 -1.93 -8.57 5.95
C GLU A 83 -2.18 -9.36 4.65
N LEU A 84 -1.33 -10.34 4.31
CA LEU A 84 -1.47 -11.15 3.11
C LEU A 84 -2.45 -12.30 3.35
N SER A 85 -3.29 -12.56 2.35
CA SER A 85 -4.14 -13.74 2.33
C SER A 85 -3.31 -15.03 2.18
N GLU A 86 -3.86 -16.16 2.63
CA GLU A 86 -3.23 -17.48 2.47
C GLU A 86 -2.90 -17.80 1.00
N GLN A 87 -3.70 -17.30 0.05
CA GLN A 87 -3.44 -17.46 -1.37
C GLN A 87 -2.21 -16.67 -1.83
N GLU A 88 -2.02 -15.45 -1.33
CA GLU A 88 -0.84 -14.63 -1.63
C GLU A 88 0.43 -15.20 -1.01
N LYS A 89 0.34 -15.63 0.25
CA LYS A 89 1.39 -16.38 0.96
C LYS A 89 1.83 -17.62 0.19
N THR A 90 0.87 -18.41 -0.30
CA THR A 90 1.15 -19.59 -1.13
C THR A 90 1.83 -19.20 -2.44
N ARG A 91 1.35 -18.16 -3.13
CA ARG A 91 1.99 -17.68 -4.37
C ARG A 91 3.41 -17.21 -4.13
N LEU A 92 3.68 -16.56 -3.00
CA LEU A 92 5.00 -16.09 -2.60
C LEU A 92 5.94 -17.28 -2.36
N LEU A 93 5.50 -18.27 -1.57
CA LEU A 93 6.26 -19.50 -1.30
C LEU A 93 6.62 -20.24 -2.60
N VAL A 94 5.64 -20.43 -3.48
CA VAL A 94 5.85 -21.08 -4.79
C VAL A 94 6.82 -20.29 -5.65
N SER A 95 6.76 -18.94 -5.63
CA SER A 95 7.67 -18.09 -6.40
C SER A 95 9.13 -18.18 -5.91
N CYS A 96 9.34 -18.47 -4.63
CA CYS A 96 10.67 -18.65 -4.05
C CYS A 96 11.23 -20.08 -4.22
N LEU A 97 10.36 -21.06 -4.47
CA LEU A 97 10.71 -22.46 -4.77
C LEU A 97 10.95 -22.73 -6.25
N ASN A 98 10.24 -22.03 -7.14
CA ASN A 98 10.35 -22.28 -8.56
C ASN A 98 11.62 -21.60 -9.10
N GLU A 99 12.57 -22.41 -9.55
CA GLU A 99 13.85 -21.90 -10.06
C GLU A 99 13.66 -21.14 -11.38
N ASP A 100 12.72 -21.57 -12.22
CA ASP A 100 12.32 -20.88 -13.45
C ASP A 100 10.89 -21.31 -13.84
N CYS A 101 10.00 -20.35 -14.10
CA CYS A 101 9.07 -20.54 -15.21
C CYS A 101 9.50 -19.55 -16.28
N HIS A 102 10.47 -19.98 -17.08
CA HIS A 102 10.73 -19.43 -18.41
C HIS A 102 9.51 -19.61 -19.32
#